data_AF-A0A7J7L1F0-F1
#
_entry.id   AF-A0A7J7L1F0-F1
#
_cell.length_a   1.000
_cell.length_b   1.000
_cell.length_c   1.000
_cell.angle_alpha   90.00
_cell.angle_beta   90.00
_cell.angle_gamma   90.00
#
_symmetry.space_group_name_H-M   'P 1'
#
loop_
_entity.id
_entity.type
_entity.pdbx_description
1 polymer ?
#
loop_
_entity_poly.entity_id
_entity_poly.type
_entity_poly.pdbx_seq_one_letter_code
_entity_poly.pdbx_strand_id
1 'polypeptide(L)'
;MALGASSGGYFVSKLATDMIFNGVILMIAEGVFGKINVPDFYPPTLFVHMPKDRTRMRLISENMKALRQKGIHIAEIKCSEFPLTPNLLCRVPGLSQSISQGLFELFHEKGFID
;
A
#
# COMPACT_ATOMS: atom_id res chain seq x y z
N MET A 1 -12.91 9.69 6.69
CA MET A 1 -11.67 9.19 6.05
C MET A 1 -11.89 7.75 5.64
N ALA A 2 -11.31 7.28 4.54
CA ALA A 2 -11.40 5.88 4.11
C ALA A 2 -10.02 5.29 3.81
N LEU A 3 -9.83 4.00 4.07
CA LEU A 3 -8.58 3.30 3.84
C LEU A 3 -8.86 1.97 3.14
N GLY A 4 -8.05 1.66 2.14
CA GLY A 4 -8.15 0.40 1.41
C GLY A 4 -6.79 -0.15 1.04
N ALA A 5 -6.62 -1.46 1.24
CA ALA A 5 -5.41 -2.19 0.84
C ALA A 5 -5.69 -3.09 -0.35
N SER A 6 -4.78 -3.11 -1.33
CA SER A 6 -4.90 -3.95 -2.53
C SER A 6 -6.26 -3.72 -3.24
N SER A 7 -7.09 -4.75 -3.43
CA SER A 7 -8.46 -4.65 -3.95
C SER A 7 -9.32 -3.62 -3.22
N GLY A 8 -9.17 -3.51 -1.89
CA GLY A 8 -9.82 -2.48 -1.09
C GLY A 8 -9.37 -1.06 -1.45
N GLY A 9 -8.11 -0.88 -1.85
CA GLY A 9 -7.58 0.40 -2.32
C GLY A 9 -8.21 0.83 -3.64
N TYR A 10 -8.36 -0.11 -4.59
CA TYR A 10 -9.11 0.14 -5.83
C TYR A 10 -10.55 0.52 -5.55
N PHE A 11 -11.23 -0.24 -4.69
CA PHE A 11 -12.60 0.03 -4.28
C PHE A 11 -12.75 1.43 -3.67
N VAL A 12 -11.92 1.78 -2.67
CA VAL A 12 -11.96 3.10 -2.03
C VAL A 12 -11.67 4.22 -3.03
N SER A 13 -10.71 4.02 -3.95
CA SER A 13 -10.40 5.03 -4.98
C SER A 13 -11.58 5.28 -5.94
N LYS A 14 -12.40 4.27 -6.20
CA LYS A 14 -13.63 4.43 -6.98
C LYS A 14 -14.74 5.05 -6.13
N LEU A 15 -14.94 4.56 -4.90
CA LEU A 15 -15.99 5.03 -4.01
C LEU A 15 -15.87 6.53 -3.71
N ALA A 16 -14.64 7.04 -3.62
CA ALA A 16 -14.35 8.45 -3.41
C ALA A 16 -14.75 9.36 -4.60
N THR A 17 -15.19 8.81 -5.74
CA THR A 17 -15.83 9.62 -6.80
C THR A 17 -17.29 9.92 -6.50
N ASP A 18 -17.92 9.09 -5.68
CA ASP A 18 -19.38 9.08 -5.47
C ASP A 18 -19.74 9.48 -4.02
N MET A 19 -18.76 9.44 -3.10
CA MET A 19 -18.92 9.79 -1.69
C MET A 19 -17.87 10.80 -1.23
N ILE A 20 -18.27 11.67 -0.29
CA ILE A 20 -17.38 12.68 0.29
C ILE A 20 -16.58 12.06 1.45
N PHE A 21 -15.25 12.12 1.33
CA PHE A 21 -14.33 11.80 2.43
C PHE A 21 -13.45 13.01 2.73
N ASN A 22 -12.97 13.16 3.96
CA ASN A 22 -11.95 14.17 4.28
C ASN A 22 -10.54 13.76 3.79
N GLY A 23 -10.37 12.51 3.36
CA GLY A 23 -9.10 11.93 2.94
C GLY A 23 -9.23 10.44 2.64
N VAL A 24 -8.36 9.94 1.76
CA VAL A 24 -8.27 8.52 1.41
C VAL A 24 -6.85 7.99 1.49
N ILE A 25 -6.71 6.76 1.96
CA ILE A 25 -5.42 6.07 2.07
C ILE A 25 -5.45 4.83 1.19
N LEU A 26 -4.56 4.78 0.20
CA LEU A 26 -4.45 3.68 -0.74
C LEU A 26 -3.18 2.89 -0.45
N MET A 27 -3.33 1.70 0.12
CA MET A 27 -2.21 0.83 0.48
C MET A 27 -2.00 -0.22 -0.61
N ILE A 28 -0.75 -0.40 -1.05
CA ILE A 28 -0.32 -1.39 -2.05
C ILE A 28 -1.21 -1.40 -3.33
N ALA A 29 -1.78 -0.23 -3.67
CA ALA A 29 -2.71 -0.02 -4.75
C ALA A 29 -2.49 1.38 -5.38
N GLU A 30 -2.58 1.45 -6.69
CA GLU A 30 -2.48 2.66 -7.51
C GLU A 30 -3.82 3.37 -7.68
N GLY A 31 -4.93 2.70 -7.38
CA GLY A 31 -6.28 3.19 -7.60
C GLY A 31 -6.75 3.06 -9.05
N VAL A 32 -7.96 3.52 -9.36
CA VAL A 32 -8.57 3.37 -10.70
C VAL A 32 -8.47 4.62 -11.58
N PHE A 33 -7.58 5.56 -11.25
CA PHE A 33 -7.53 6.91 -11.84
C PHE A 33 -7.38 7.00 -13.36
N GLY A 34 -6.74 6.01 -13.99
CA GLY A 34 -6.66 5.93 -15.45
C GLY A 34 -7.94 5.45 -16.15
N LYS A 35 -8.97 5.03 -15.38
CA LYS A 35 -10.23 4.46 -15.87
C LYS A 35 -11.46 5.28 -15.46
N ILE A 36 -11.28 6.35 -14.69
CA ILE A 36 -12.37 7.17 -14.16
C ILE A 36 -12.14 8.64 -14.43
N ASN A 37 -13.22 9.41 -14.52
CA ASN A 37 -13.13 10.86 -14.39
C ASN A 37 -13.03 11.22 -12.90
N VAL A 38 -11.91 11.81 -12.51
CA VAL A 38 -11.68 12.24 -11.12
C VAL A 38 -12.40 13.58 -10.90
N PRO A 39 -13.39 13.65 -9.98
CA PRO A 39 -14.15 14.87 -9.72
C PRO A 39 -13.32 15.93 -8.99
N ASP A 40 -13.74 17.20 -9.08
CA ASP A 40 -13.02 18.32 -8.46
C ASP A 40 -13.03 18.26 -6.92
N PHE A 41 -14.03 17.59 -6.34
CA PHE A 41 -14.12 17.36 -4.90
C PHE A 41 -13.36 16.11 -4.42
N TYR A 42 -12.58 15.46 -5.29
CA TYR A 42 -11.88 14.23 -4.92
C TYR A 42 -10.93 14.47 -3.75
N PRO A 43 -10.95 13.62 -2.70
CA PRO A 43 -10.30 13.92 -1.44
C PRO A 43 -8.76 13.89 -1.51
N PRO A 44 -8.07 14.59 -0.59
CA PRO A 44 -6.65 14.39 -0.37
C PRO A 44 -6.29 12.91 -0.25
N THR A 45 -5.25 12.47 -0.94
CA THR A 45 -4.90 11.06 -1.06
C THR A 45 -3.49 10.77 -0.56
N LEU A 46 -3.37 9.78 0.30
CA LEU A 46 -2.10 9.23 0.77
C LEU A 46 -1.87 7.85 0.13
N PHE A 47 -0.76 7.70 -0.58
CA PHE A 47 -0.33 6.40 -1.08
C PHE A 47 0.62 5.73 -0.09
N VAL A 48 0.40 4.47 0.25
CA VAL A 48 1.30 3.67 1.09
C VAL A 48 1.76 2.48 0.26
N HIS A 49 3.04 2.44 -0.13
CA HIS A 49 3.52 1.46 -1.09
C HIS A 49 4.95 1.02 -0.81
N MET A 50 5.31 -0.12 -1.41
CA MET A 50 6.65 -0.67 -1.33
C MET A 50 7.42 -0.30 -2.59
N PRO A 51 8.52 0.48 -2.53
CA PRO A 51 9.32 0.84 -3.70
C PRO A 51 9.88 -0.37 -4.46
N LYS A 52 10.09 -1.50 -3.79
CA LYS A 52 10.56 -2.75 -4.43
C LYS A 52 9.53 -3.34 -5.41
N ASP A 53 8.24 -3.06 -5.23
CA ASP A 53 7.22 -3.37 -6.23
C ASP A 53 7.28 -2.31 -7.34
N ARG A 54 8.21 -2.53 -8.29
CA ARG A 54 8.51 -1.55 -9.35
C ARG A 54 7.31 -1.23 -10.22
N THR A 55 6.48 -2.24 -10.51
CA THR A 55 5.27 -2.07 -11.31
C THR A 55 4.29 -1.15 -10.59
N ARG A 56 3.97 -1.45 -9.32
CA ARG A 56 3.05 -0.64 -8.54
C ARG A 56 3.61 0.76 -8.28
N MET A 57 4.90 0.88 -7.96
CA MET A 57 5.57 2.17 -7.74
C MET A 57 5.47 3.08 -8.97
N ARG A 58 5.67 2.53 -10.18
CA ARG A 58 5.55 3.30 -11.42
C ARG A 58 4.13 3.84 -11.59
N LEU A 59 3.12 2.98 -11.48
CA LEU A 59 1.72 3.36 -11.67
C LEU A 59 1.27 4.39 -10.62
N ILE A 60 1.68 4.21 -9.35
CA ILE A 60 1.43 5.19 -8.29
C ILE A 60 2.07 6.54 -8.65
N SER A 61 3.32 6.55 -9.12
CA SER A 61 4.01 7.80 -9.51
C SER A 61 3.30 8.54 -10.64
N GLU A 62 2.83 7.82 -11.66
CA GLU A 62 2.04 8.36 -12.76
C GLU A 62 0.72 8.98 -12.25
N ASN A 63 -0.01 8.25 -11.39
CA ASN A 63 -1.26 8.73 -10.80
C ASN A 63 -1.07 9.93 -9.87
N MET A 64 -0.03 9.91 -9.01
CA MET A 64 0.29 11.06 -8.15
C MET A 64 0.53 12.33 -8.96
N LYS A 65 1.24 12.23 -10.10
CA LYS A 65 1.46 13.37 -11.00
C LYS A 65 0.14 13.89 -11.57
N ALA A 66 -0.71 13.01 -12.09
CA ALA A 66 -1.99 13.38 -12.67
C ALA A 66 -2.93 14.02 -11.64
N LEU A 67 -2.99 13.50 -10.41
CA LEU A 67 -3.84 14.02 -9.34
C LEU A 67 -3.34 15.39 -8.85
N ARG A 68 -2.02 15.59 -8.73
CA ARG A 68 -1.45 16.90 -8.40
C ARG A 68 -1.76 17.96 -9.46
N GLN A 69 -1.74 17.59 -10.75
CA GLN A 69 -2.12 18.49 -11.84
C GLN A 69 -3.61 18.91 -11.77
N LYS A 70 -4.46 18.09 -11.16
CA LYS A 70 -5.87 18.41 -10.86
C LYS A 70 -6.05 19.21 -9.56
N GLY A 71 -4.97 19.61 -8.87
CA GLY A 71 -5.03 20.37 -7.62
C GLY A 71 -5.33 19.53 -6.38
N ILE A 72 -5.35 18.20 -6.48
CA ILE A 72 -5.59 17.32 -5.33
C ILE A 72 -4.31 17.24 -4.48
N HIS A 73 -4.46 17.32 -3.16
CA HIS A 73 -3.34 17.18 -2.24
C HIS A 73 -2.91 15.70 -2.14
N ILE A 74 -1.64 15.43 -2.45
CA ILE A 74 -1.11 14.06 -2.57
C ILE A 74 0.18 13.89 -1.76
N ALA A 75 0.20 12.87 -0.90
CA ALA A 75 1.38 12.44 -0.14
C ALA A 75 1.67 10.95 -0.38
N GLU A 76 2.88 10.51 -0.02
CA GLU A 76 3.27 9.10 -0.04
C GLU A 76 4.03 8.67 1.21
N ILE A 77 3.84 7.43 1.62
CA ILE A 77 4.69 6.69 2.56
C ILE A 77 5.32 5.54 1.79
N LYS A 78 6.66 5.50 1.79
CA LYS A 78 7.44 4.42 1.22
C LYS A 78 7.79 3.42 2.30
N CYS A 79 7.21 2.23 2.21
CA CYS A 79 7.54 1.10 3.06
C CYS A 79 8.81 0.44 2.51
N SER A 80 9.95 0.77 3.11
CA SER A 80 11.23 0.11 2.84
C SER A 80 11.21 -1.33 3.34
N GLU A 81 12.05 -2.15 2.74
CA GLU A 81 12.29 -3.50 3.24
C GLU A 81 12.95 -3.48 4.61
N PHE A 82 12.68 -4.54 5.37
CA PHE A 82 13.29 -4.77 6.66
C PHE A 82 13.51 -6.27 6.81
N PRO A 83 14.60 -6.69 7.47
CA PRO A 83 14.96 -8.10 7.55
C PRO A 83 13.89 -8.87 8.31
N LEU A 84 13.56 -10.06 7.81
CA LEU A 84 12.74 -11.00 8.55
C LEU A 84 13.56 -11.48 9.74
N THR A 85 12.95 -11.53 10.93
CA THR A 85 13.58 -12.09 12.13
C THR A 85 12.57 -12.94 12.89
N PRO A 86 13.02 -13.90 13.70
CA PRO A 86 12.12 -14.65 14.57
C PRO A 86 11.27 -13.73 15.45
N ASN A 87 11.87 -12.68 16.04
CA ASN A 87 11.16 -11.71 16.87
C ASN A 87 10.07 -10.93 16.14
N LEU A 88 10.27 -10.66 14.85
CA LEU A 88 9.25 -10.05 14.02
C LEU A 88 8.07 -11.01 13.81
N LEU A 89 8.36 -12.27 13.46
CA LEU A 89 7.34 -13.30 13.22
C LEU A 89 6.50 -13.56 14.48
N CYS A 90 7.11 -13.55 15.67
CA CYS A 90 6.42 -13.68 16.95
C CYS A 90 5.34 -12.63 17.22
N ARG A 91 5.33 -11.52 16.48
CA ARG A 91 4.28 -10.49 16.61
C ARG A 91 2.97 -10.90 15.94
N VAL A 92 2.99 -11.92 15.08
CA VAL A 92 1.78 -12.46 14.46
C VAL A 92 1.06 -13.35 15.47
N PRO A 93 -0.21 -13.08 15.80
CA PRO A 93 -0.98 -13.93 16.69
C PRO A 93 -0.98 -15.39 16.20
N GLY A 94 -0.61 -16.31 17.09
CA GLY A 94 -0.51 -17.74 16.79
C GLY A 94 0.91 -18.24 16.43
N LEU A 95 1.89 -17.36 16.24
CA LEU A 95 3.29 -17.76 16.09
C LEU A 95 4.04 -17.64 17.42
N SER A 96 4.35 -18.78 18.04
CA SER A 96 5.22 -18.82 19.20
C SER A 96 6.68 -18.49 18.83
N GLN A 97 7.53 -18.30 19.83
CA GLN A 97 8.97 -18.10 19.62
C GLN A 97 9.62 -19.31 18.93
N SER A 98 9.28 -20.53 19.33
CA SER A 98 9.83 -21.74 18.71
C SER A 98 9.39 -21.91 17.26
N ILE A 99 8.11 -21.63 16.95
CA ILE A 99 7.60 -21.69 15.57
C ILE A 99 8.27 -20.61 14.71
N SER A 100 8.39 -19.39 15.23
CA SER A 100 9.03 -18.28 14.53
C SER A 100 10.50 -18.54 14.22
N GLN A 101 11.23 -19.17 15.13
CA GLN A 101 12.61 -19.59 14.91
C GLN A 101 12.70 -20.64 13.80
N GLY A 102 11.88 -21.71 13.87
CA GLY A 102 11.87 -22.75 12.85
C GLY A 102 11.46 -22.24 11.47
N LEU A 103 10.52 -21.29 11.38
CA LEU A 103 10.16 -20.64 10.12
C LEU A 103 11.31 -19.80 9.55
N PHE A 104 12.02 -19.06 10.40
CA PHE A 104 13.18 -18.28 9.98
C PHE A 104 14.28 -19.19 9.42
N GLU A 105 14.64 -20.26 10.14
CA GLU A 105 15.63 -21.25 9.69
C GLU A 105 15.21 -21.89 8.36
N LEU A 106 13.95 -22.32 8.24
CA LEU A 106 13.41 -22.87 7.00
C LEU A 106 13.51 -21.88 5.84
N PHE A 107 13.20 -20.61 6.06
CA PHE A 107 13.30 -19.59 5.01
C PHE A 107 14.75 -19.33 4.60
N HIS A 108 15.69 -19.34 5.54
CA HIS A 108 17.11 -19.19 5.28
C HIS A 108 17.66 -20.40 4.50
N GLU A 109 17.36 -21.63 4.93
CA GLU A 109 17.74 -22.87 4.22
C GLU A 109 17.22 -22.93 2.78
N LYS A 110 16.04 -22.36 2.52
CA LYS A 110 15.44 -22.29 1.19
C LYS A 110 15.92 -21.09 0.36
N GLY A 111 16.75 -20.22 0.92
CA GLY A 111 17.26 -19.02 0.25
C GLY A 111 16.19 -17.96 0.00
N PHE A 112 15.10 -17.94 0.78
CA PHE A 112 14.09 -16.88 0.73
C PHE A 112 14.53 -15.62 1.47
N ILE A 113 15.42 -15.77 2.44
CA ILE A 113 16.03 -14.70 3.23
C ILE A 113 17.52 -14.95 3.37
N ASP A 114 18.29 -13.86 3.51
CA ASP A 114 19.74 -13.88 3.70
C ASP A 114 20.17 -14.36 5.10
#